data_AF-A0A1I6MQC7-F1
#
_entry.id   AF-A0A1I6MQC7-F1
#
_cell.length_a   1.000
_cell.length_b   1.000
_cell.length_c   1.000
_cell.angle_alpha   90.00
_cell.angle_beta   90.00
_cell.angle_gamma   90.00
#
_symmetry.space_group_name_H-M   'P 1'
#
loop_
_entity.id
_entity.type
_entity.pdbx_description
1 polymer ?
#
loop_
_entity_poly.entity_id
_entity_poly.type
_entity_poly.pdbx_seq_one_letter_code
_entity_poly.pdbx_strand_id
1 'polypeptide(L)'
;MRKMVWMGVVCFMVALSVPSAPAQVALDNASVSKMAKAGLDEALILSMIKAQPGTYDLTPDALIALKKNGVTDREIEAMTAKGPAATLNDYDGLDIGVYYKTPKNPTWTEVPSEKVYAKSGGALKSLVTNNIIKQDMNGRLDGATSKLGVSMPYEFLIVTPDGMAGTDFTLVDLDLKKDAREFRTKTGGVFHSSEDVARNNVPFEQKRVAPHTFLVILPKGMGKGEYAFLAAGLTGSSATGSKGKAYTFHVIE
;
A
#
# COMPACT_ATOMS: atom_id res chain seq x y z
N MET A 1 39.08 -47.96 -39.68
CA MET A 1 39.37 -46.50 -39.70
C MET A 1 38.23 -45.79 -40.41
N ARG A 2 37.37 -45.06 -39.69
CA ARG A 2 36.35 -44.18 -40.28
C ARG A 2 36.25 -42.93 -39.41
N LYS A 3 36.66 -41.79 -39.98
CA LYS A 3 36.59 -40.45 -39.38
C LYS A 3 35.15 -39.94 -39.54
N MET A 4 34.51 -39.57 -38.44
CA MET A 4 33.17 -38.97 -38.45
C MET A 4 33.31 -37.45 -38.33
N VAL A 5 32.66 -36.77 -39.27
CA VAL A 5 32.72 -35.34 -39.54
C VAL A 5 31.93 -34.55 -38.50
N TRP A 6 32.48 -33.40 -38.13
CA TRP A 6 31.98 -32.40 -37.19
C TRP A 6 30.83 -31.61 -37.83
N MET A 7 29.66 -31.53 -37.19
CA MET A 7 28.55 -30.66 -37.62
C MET A 7 28.15 -29.77 -36.45
N GLY A 8 28.35 -28.47 -36.66
CA GLY A 8 28.18 -27.42 -35.66
C GLY A 8 26.74 -27.05 -35.40
N VAL A 9 26.51 -26.49 -34.21
CA VAL A 9 25.30 -25.75 -33.87
C VAL A 9 25.76 -24.46 -33.21
N VAL A 10 25.74 -23.37 -33.98
CA VAL A 10 25.86 -22.00 -33.48
C VAL A 10 24.46 -21.61 -33.03
N CYS A 11 24.25 -21.48 -31.73
CA CYS A 11 22.99 -21.07 -31.14
C CYS A 11 22.93 -19.53 -31.13
N PHE A 12 22.14 -18.97 -32.04
CA PHE A 12 21.90 -17.53 -32.15
C PHE A 12 20.86 -17.13 -31.08
N MET A 13 21.31 -16.58 -29.94
CA MET A 13 20.42 -16.00 -28.93
C MET A 13 19.84 -14.68 -29.45
N VAL A 14 18.60 -14.72 -29.93
CA VAL A 14 17.78 -13.52 -30.14
C VAL A 14 17.31 -13.05 -28.78
N ALA A 15 17.90 -11.96 -28.28
CA ALA A 15 17.39 -11.24 -27.12
C ALA A 15 16.05 -10.60 -27.49
N LEU A 16 14.95 -11.18 -26.99
CA LEU A 16 13.62 -10.57 -27.02
C LEU A 16 13.64 -9.37 -26.07
N SER A 17 13.97 -8.19 -26.61
CA SER A 17 13.68 -6.91 -25.97
C SER A 17 12.17 -6.74 -25.93
N VAL A 18 11.56 -7.02 -24.78
CA VAL A 18 10.15 -6.69 -24.52
C VAL A 18 10.03 -5.16 -24.58
N PRO A 19 9.27 -4.58 -25.52
CA PRO A 19 9.05 -3.14 -25.53
C PRO A 19 8.22 -2.77 -24.30
N SER A 20 8.83 -2.03 -23.38
CA SER A 20 8.12 -1.37 -22.29
C SER A 20 7.08 -0.43 -22.90
N ALA A 21 5.80 -0.75 -22.73
CA ALA A 21 4.72 0.15 -23.11
C ALA A 21 4.92 1.49 -22.38
N PRO A 22 4.80 2.64 -23.05
CA PRO A 22 4.89 3.94 -22.38
C PRO A 22 3.88 4.00 -21.25
N ALA A 23 4.35 4.40 -20.06
CA ALA A 23 3.50 4.67 -18.91
C ALA A 23 2.37 5.62 -19.34
N GLN A 24 1.13 5.14 -19.25
CA GLN A 24 -0.04 5.89 -19.63
C GLN A 24 -0.14 7.13 -18.72
N VAL A 25 0.14 8.31 -19.27
CA VAL A 25 0.06 9.58 -18.56
C VAL A 25 -1.39 9.79 -18.13
N ALA A 26 -1.62 9.95 -16.82
CA ALA A 26 -2.95 10.19 -16.29
C ALA A 26 -3.52 11.50 -16.86
N LEU A 27 -4.82 11.51 -17.14
CA LEU A 27 -5.48 12.67 -17.73
C LEU A 27 -5.58 13.81 -16.71
N ASP A 28 -5.01 14.98 -17.02
CA ASP A 28 -4.98 16.14 -16.13
C ASP A 28 -5.83 17.33 -16.63
N ASN A 29 -6.01 18.36 -15.78
CA ASN A 29 -6.79 19.58 -16.12
C ASN A 29 -6.29 20.26 -17.41
N ALA A 30 -4.98 20.24 -17.64
CA ALA A 30 -4.36 20.86 -18.81
C ALA A 30 -4.71 20.11 -20.09
N SER A 31 -4.72 18.78 -20.05
CA SER A 31 -5.10 17.90 -21.16
C SER A 31 -6.58 18.06 -21.49
N VAL A 32 -7.46 18.05 -20.49
CA VAL A 32 -8.90 18.30 -20.67
C VAL A 32 -9.13 19.68 -21.28
N SER A 33 -8.46 20.72 -20.75
CA SER A 33 -8.54 22.08 -21.30
C SER A 33 -8.06 22.17 -22.75
N LYS A 34 -7.02 21.42 -23.13
CA LYS A 34 -6.52 21.38 -24.52
C LYS A 34 -7.52 20.70 -25.45
N MET A 35 -8.12 19.59 -25.03
CA MET A 35 -9.13 18.88 -25.83
C MET A 35 -10.37 19.75 -26.05
N ALA A 36 -10.87 20.41 -25.00
CA ALA A 36 -11.99 21.34 -25.10
C ALA A 36 -11.66 22.51 -26.04
N LYS A 37 -10.49 23.15 -25.88
CA LYS A 37 -10.04 24.23 -26.78
C LYS A 37 -9.82 23.80 -28.22
N ALA A 38 -9.41 22.55 -28.43
CA ALA A 38 -9.26 21.98 -29.76
C ALA A 38 -10.61 21.62 -30.41
N GLY A 39 -11.73 21.81 -29.70
CA GLY A 39 -13.07 21.55 -30.22
C GLY A 39 -13.41 20.07 -30.33
N LEU A 40 -12.78 19.21 -29.51
CA LEU A 40 -13.19 17.82 -29.43
C LEU A 40 -14.61 17.73 -28.87
N ASP A 41 -15.34 16.72 -29.34
CA ASP A 41 -16.71 16.48 -28.92
C ASP A 41 -16.81 16.17 -27.41
N GLU A 42 -17.80 16.77 -26.74
CA GLU A 42 -18.05 16.63 -25.30
C GLU A 42 -18.20 15.16 -24.90
N ALA A 43 -18.87 14.34 -25.72
CA ALA A 43 -19.07 12.92 -25.42
C ALA A 43 -17.75 12.13 -25.47
N LEU A 44 -16.81 12.52 -26.34
CA LEU A 44 -15.49 11.91 -26.41
C LEU A 44 -14.64 12.28 -25.19
N ILE A 45 -14.64 13.54 -24.78
CA ILE A 45 -13.93 14.01 -23.58
C ILE A 45 -14.47 13.31 -22.34
N LEU A 46 -15.81 13.24 -22.19
CA LEU A 46 -16.47 12.50 -21.11
C LEU A 46 -16.09 11.01 -21.09
N SER A 47 -16.03 10.37 -22.26
CA SER A 47 -15.62 8.97 -22.39
C SER A 47 -14.17 8.78 -21.93
N MET A 48 -13.25 9.67 -22.34
CA MET A 48 -11.85 9.63 -21.91
C MET A 48 -11.70 9.83 -20.39
N ILE A 49 -12.39 10.81 -19.81
CA ILE A 49 -12.38 11.07 -18.36
C ILE A 49 -12.83 9.83 -17.56
N LYS A 50 -13.83 9.10 -18.08
CA LYS A 50 -14.35 7.89 -17.43
C LYS A 50 -13.42 6.68 -17.59
N ALA A 51 -12.88 6.50 -18.79
CA ALA A 51 -12.10 5.33 -19.19
C ALA A 51 -10.63 5.39 -18.74
N GLN A 52 -10.05 6.59 -18.61
CA GLN A 52 -8.65 6.79 -18.26
C GLN A 52 -8.50 7.09 -16.76
N PRO A 53 -7.38 6.68 -16.13
CA PRO A 53 -6.98 7.26 -14.86
C PRO A 53 -6.72 8.76 -15.05
N GLY A 54 -7.19 9.59 -14.11
CA GLY A 54 -7.06 11.04 -14.19
C GLY A 54 -6.64 11.68 -12.87
N THR A 55 -5.97 12.81 -12.98
CA THR A 55 -5.52 13.66 -11.88
C THR A 55 -6.13 15.05 -12.06
N TYR A 56 -7.21 15.34 -11.33
CA TYR A 56 -7.95 16.60 -11.45
C TYR A 56 -7.77 17.52 -10.23
N ASP A 57 -7.33 18.76 -10.44
CA ASP A 57 -7.44 19.84 -9.46
C ASP A 57 -8.86 20.42 -9.50
N LEU A 58 -9.57 20.34 -8.38
CA LEU A 58 -10.95 20.81 -8.21
C LEU A 58 -11.05 22.01 -7.26
N THR A 59 -9.95 22.74 -7.03
CA THR A 59 -9.98 24.01 -6.29
C THR A 59 -10.80 25.08 -7.05
N PRO A 60 -11.33 26.10 -6.35
CA PRO A 60 -12.13 27.15 -6.99
C PRO A 60 -11.43 27.82 -8.18
N ASP A 61 -10.14 28.13 -8.05
CA ASP A 61 -9.36 28.76 -9.12
C ASP A 61 -9.17 27.82 -10.33
N ALA A 62 -8.96 26.52 -10.09
CA ALA A 62 -8.86 25.52 -11.15
C ALA A 62 -10.20 25.33 -11.89
N LEU A 63 -11.33 25.34 -11.17
CA LEU A 63 -12.67 25.28 -11.78
C LEU A 63 -12.96 26.50 -12.65
N ILE A 64 -12.56 27.70 -12.18
CA ILE A 64 -12.67 28.93 -12.97
C ILE A 64 -11.80 28.84 -14.25
N ALA A 65 -10.58 28.31 -14.13
CA ALA A 65 -9.69 28.12 -15.27
C ALA A 65 -10.24 27.11 -16.29
N LEU A 66 -10.82 25.99 -15.83
CA LEU A 66 -11.47 24.99 -16.68
C LEU A 66 -12.64 25.60 -17.47
N LYS A 67 -13.52 26.32 -16.77
CA LYS A 67 -14.65 27.04 -17.40
C LYS A 67 -14.16 28.04 -18.46
N LYS A 68 -13.14 28.84 -18.15
CA LYS A 68 -12.54 29.79 -19.10
C LYS A 68 -11.93 29.10 -20.32
N ASN A 69 -11.51 27.85 -20.17
CA ASN A 69 -10.94 27.05 -21.25
C ASN A 69 -11.99 26.29 -22.07
N GLY A 70 -13.29 26.51 -21.83
CA GLY A 70 -14.37 25.90 -22.60
C GLY A 70 -14.76 24.50 -22.11
N VAL A 71 -14.27 24.06 -20.96
CA VAL A 71 -14.72 22.81 -20.33
C VAL A 71 -16.13 23.02 -19.76
N THR A 72 -17.03 22.12 -20.12
CA THR A 72 -18.46 22.17 -19.77
C THR A 72 -18.72 21.71 -18.34
N ASP A 73 -19.89 22.08 -17.80
CA ASP A 73 -20.31 21.63 -16.46
C ASP A 73 -20.39 20.10 -16.36
N ARG A 74 -20.82 19.41 -17.42
CA ARG A 74 -20.89 17.94 -17.42
C ARG A 74 -19.52 17.28 -17.38
N GLU A 75 -18.53 17.88 -18.03
CA GLU A 75 -17.14 17.40 -17.97
C GLU A 75 -16.55 17.61 -16.58
N ILE A 76 -16.82 18.78 -15.95
CA ILE A 76 -16.42 19.06 -14.57
C ILE A 76 -17.08 18.08 -13.60
N GLU A 77 -18.37 17.77 -13.78
CA GLU A 77 -19.06 16.73 -13.01
C GLU A 77 -18.39 15.36 -13.18
N ALA A 78 -18.01 14.98 -14.41
CA ALA A 78 -17.30 13.73 -14.66
C ALA A 78 -15.90 13.70 -14.03
N MET A 79 -15.18 14.82 -14.03
CA MET A 79 -13.89 14.98 -13.33
C MET A 79 -14.09 14.86 -11.81
N THR A 80 -15.15 15.46 -11.28
CA THR A 80 -15.50 15.41 -9.86
C THR A 80 -15.90 14.00 -9.42
N ALA A 81 -16.63 13.27 -10.26
CA ALA A 81 -16.99 11.87 -10.02
C ALA A 81 -15.77 10.93 -10.01
N LYS A 82 -14.67 11.28 -10.69
CA LYS A 82 -13.39 10.58 -10.55
C LYS A 82 -12.62 10.92 -9.28
N GLY A 83 -12.98 12.02 -8.63
CA GLY A 83 -12.32 12.55 -7.45
C GLY A 83 -11.06 13.35 -7.81
N PRO A 84 -10.61 14.23 -6.91
CA PRO A 84 -9.43 15.04 -7.14
C PRO A 84 -8.19 14.14 -7.32
N ALA A 85 -7.23 14.64 -8.12
CA ALA A 85 -5.85 14.23 -7.93
C ALA A 85 -5.54 14.45 -6.45
N ALA A 86 -4.91 13.49 -5.81
CA ALA A 86 -4.08 13.91 -4.71
C ALA A 86 -3.06 14.89 -5.28
N THR A 87 -3.10 16.14 -4.84
CA THR A 87 -2.13 17.14 -5.27
C THR A 87 -0.76 16.57 -4.93
N LEU A 88 0.22 16.65 -5.83
CA LEU A 88 1.59 16.21 -5.53
C LEU A 88 2.15 16.90 -4.26
N ASN A 89 1.54 18.03 -3.86
CA ASN A 89 1.82 18.77 -2.63
C ASN A 89 1.25 18.14 -1.35
N ASP A 90 0.21 17.29 -1.41
CA ASP A 90 -0.42 16.70 -0.21
C ASP A 90 0.46 15.61 0.43
N TYR A 91 1.42 15.08 -0.35
CA TYR A 91 2.36 14.04 0.08
C TYR A 91 3.81 14.52 0.14
N ASP A 92 4.07 15.79 -0.19
CA ASP A 92 5.41 16.33 -0.16
C ASP A 92 5.92 16.41 1.28
N GLY A 93 7.18 16.01 1.51
CA GLY A 93 7.79 15.97 2.83
C GLY A 93 7.30 14.87 3.78
N LEU A 94 6.48 13.91 3.32
CA LEU A 94 6.18 12.72 4.12
C LEU A 94 7.35 11.73 4.10
N ASP A 95 7.77 11.29 5.28
CA ASP A 95 8.78 10.25 5.46
C ASP A 95 8.19 8.84 5.23
N ILE A 96 9.05 7.83 5.18
CA ILE A 96 8.63 6.42 5.07
C ILE A 96 7.82 6.04 6.31
N GLY A 97 6.55 5.67 6.12
CA GLY A 97 5.66 5.36 7.22
C GLY A 97 4.23 5.11 6.82
N VAL A 98 3.37 4.98 7.83
CA VAL A 98 1.93 4.90 7.67
C VAL A 98 1.33 6.17 8.23
N TYR A 99 0.42 6.78 7.50
CA TYR A 99 -0.27 8.01 7.90
C TYR A 99 -1.77 7.78 7.93
N TYR A 100 -2.46 8.57 8.73
CA TYR A 100 -3.92 8.61 8.77
C TYR A 100 -4.43 10.04 8.72
N LYS A 101 -5.68 10.20 8.29
CA LYS A 101 -6.46 11.43 8.43
C LYS A 101 -7.91 11.09 8.73
N THR A 102 -8.62 12.05 9.29
CA THR A 102 -10.07 11.97 9.58
C THR A 102 -10.73 13.29 9.17
N PRO A 103 -12.05 13.38 9.01
CA PRO A 103 -12.71 14.66 8.76
C PRO A 103 -12.42 15.73 9.83
N LYS A 104 -12.13 15.31 11.07
CA LYS A 104 -11.78 16.21 12.18
C LYS A 104 -10.32 16.66 12.15
N ASN A 105 -9.44 15.85 11.55
CA ASN A 105 -8.03 16.16 11.35
C ASN A 105 -7.66 15.81 9.90
N PRO A 106 -7.91 16.72 8.94
CA PRO A 106 -7.76 16.45 7.51
C PRO A 106 -6.30 16.43 7.04
N THR A 107 -5.33 16.62 7.94
CA THR A 107 -3.90 16.59 7.66
C THR A 107 -3.32 15.20 7.90
N TRP A 108 -2.50 14.70 6.98
CA TRP A 108 -1.78 13.43 7.15
C TRP A 108 -0.94 13.45 8.43
N THR A 109 -1.30 12.57 9.36
CA THR A 109 -0.63 12.42 10.65
C THR A 109 0.00 11.04 10.72
N GLU A 110 1.26 10.95 11.11
CA GLU A 110 1.98 9.67 11.19
C GLU A 110 1.32 8.76 12.24
N VAL A 111 1.09 7.50 11.86
CA VAL A 111 0.70 6.43 12.78
C VAL A 111 1.94 6.03 13.59
N PRO A 112 1.89 6.03 14.93
CA PRO A 112 3.03 5.63 15.73
C PRO A 112 3.48 4.19 15.44
N SER A 113 4.79 3.99 15.34
CA SER A 113 5.37 2.65 15.23
C SER A 113 5.72 2.05 16.59
N GLU A 114 5.48 0.76 16.73
CA GLU A 114 5.80 -0.07 17.90
C GLU A 114 6.73 -1.22 17.51
N LYS A 115 7.55 -1.70 18.45
CA LYS A 115 8.48 -2.82 18.22
C LYS A 115 7.75 -4.14 18.30
N VAL A 116 7.98 -5.02 17.33
CA VAL A 116 7.45 -6.38 17.34
C VAL A 116 8.47 -7.33 17.96
N TYR A 117 8.09 -7.99 19.05
CA TYR A 117 8.87 -9.05 19.68
C TYR A 117 8.41 -10.43 19.21
N ALA A 118 9.38 -11.30 18.95
CA ALA A 118 9.10 -12.71 18.72
C ALA A 118 8.78 -13.39 20.05
N LYS A 119 7.56 -13.90 20.19
CA LYS A 119 7.18 -14.78 21.29
C LYS A 119 7.37 -16.23 20.85
N SER A 120 8.42 -16.87 21.37
CA SER A 120 8.62 -18.32 21.26
C SER A 120 7.58 -19.04 22.11
N GLY A 121 6.71 -19.84 21.50
CA GLY A 121 5.90 -20.81 22.26
C GLY A 121 6.83 -21.79 22.98
N GLY A 122 6.66 -21.96 24.30
CA GLY A 122 7.59 -22.65 25.19
C GLY A 122 8.15 -23.97 24.63
N ALA A 123 9.42 -23.94 24.23
CA ALA A 123 10.18 -25.11 23.83
C ALA A 123 10.59 -25.92 25.07
N LEU A 124 9.66 -26.70 25.61
CA LEU A 124 10.00 -27.82 26.50
C LEU A 124 9.09 -29.01 26.26
N LYS A 125 9.05 -29.55 25.03
CA LYS A 125 8.70 -30.96 24.79
C LYS A 125 9.50 -31.52 23.61
N SER A 126 10.25 -32.58 23.92
CA SER A 126 11.08 -33.47 23.08
C SER A 126 12.51 -33.02 22.75
N LEU A 127 13.43 -33.37 23.64
CA LEU A 127 14.84 -33.68 23.31
C LEU A 127 14.98 -35.04 22.59
N VAL A 128 13.92 -35.52 21.93
CA VAL A 128 13.87 -36.88 21.37
C VAL A 128 13.04 -36.86 20.09
N THR A 129 13.60 -36.37 18.98
CA THR A 129 13.49 -36.96 17.64
C THR A 129 14.25 -36.12 16.62
N ASN A 130 15.07 -36.79 15.78
CA ASN A 130 15.60 -36.24 14.55
C ASN A 130 14.47 -35.63 13.68
N ASN A 131 14.72 -34.42 13.15
CA ASN A 131 13.93 -33.66 12.17
C ASN A 131 12.68 -32.89 12.63
N ILE A 132 12.86 -31.56 12.66
CA ILE A 132 11.88 -30.48 12.39
C ILE A 132 10.78 -30.32 13.44
N ILE A 133 11.10 -29.61 14.53
CA ILE A 133 10.08 -28.99 15.39
C ILE A 133 9.71 -27.63 14.77
N LYS A 134 8.52 -27.55 14.16
CA LYS A 134 7.90 -26.29 13.71
C LYS A 134 7.45 -25.50 14.93
N GLN A 135 8.27 -24.54 15.35
CA GLN A 135 7.92 -23.64 16.44
C GLN A 135 6.95 -22.56 15.92
N ASP A 136 5.71 -22.56 16.42
CA ASP A 136 4.79 -21.45 16.18
C ASP A 136 5.37 -20.18 16.82
N MET A 137 5.68 -19.18 16.01
CA MET A 137 6.10 -17.87 16.48
C MET A 137 4.89 -16.93 16.42
N ASN A 138 4.57 -16.30 17.55
CA ASN A 138 3.61 -15.19 17.59
C ASN A 138 4.40 -13.87 17.62
N GLY A 139 3.95 -12.88 16.86
CA GLY A 139 4.34 -11.50 17.07
C GLY A 139 3.67 -10.97 18.33
N ARG A 140 4.43 -10.27 19.17
CA ARG A 140 3.95 -9.61 20.38
C ARG A 140 4.28 -8.12 20.34
N LEU A 141 3.30 -7.32 20.70
CA LEU A 141 3.38 -5.89 20.96
C LEU A 141 3.04 -5.66 22.43
N ASP A 142 3.80 -4.79 23.10
CA ASP A 142 3.56 -4.50 24.52
C ASP A 142 2.36 -3.59 24.71
N GLY A 143 1.65 -3.74 25.83
CA GLY A 143 0.45 -2.95 26.13
C GLY A 143 -0.83 -3.54 25.52
N ALA A 144 -1.93 -3.40 26.25
CA ALA A 144 -3.22 -3.97 25.89
C ALA A 144 -3.96 -3.21 24.75
N THR A 145 -3.54 -1.98 24.45
CA THR A 145 -4.17 -1.11 23.44
C THR A 145 -3.14 -0.22 22.76
N SER A 146 -3.38 0.14 21.49
CA SER A 146 -2.59 1.17 20.82
C SER A 146 -2.79 2.53 21.48
N LYS A 147 -1.71 3.32 21.51
CA LYS A 147 -1.76 4.72 21.94
C LYS A 147 -2.57 5.61 20.99
N LEU A 148 -2.77 5.18 19.75
CA LEU A 148 -3.52 5.92 18.74
C LEU A 148 -4.95 5.37 18.61
N GLY A 149 -5.93 6.20 18.96
CA GLY A 149 -7.34 5.96 18.65
C GLY A 149 -7.77 6.72 17.41
N VAL A 150 -8.43 6.04 16.46
CA VAL A 150 -8.87 6.61 15.18
C VAL A 150 -10.39 6.52 15.06
N SER A 151 -11.06 7.66 14.89
CA SER A 151 -12.53 7.72 14.73
C SER A 151 -12.93 7.58 13.27
N MET A 152 -14.05 6.90 13.03
CA MET A 152 -14.62 6.79 11.69
C MET A 152 -15.30 8.10 11.25
N PRO A 153 -15.28 8.43 9.94
CA PRO A 153 -14.51 7.77 8.88
C PRO A 153 -13.03 8.17 8.93
N TYR A 154 -12.17 7.27 8.47
CA TYR A 154 -10.73 7.48 8.40
C TYR A 154 -10.18 7.06 7.04
N GLU A 155 -9.03 7.63 6.68
CA GLU A 155 -8.24 7.24 5.52
C GLU A 155 -6.83 6.93 5.97
N PHE A 156 -6.20 5.94 5.33
CA PHE A 156 -4.81 5.57 5.57
C PHE A 156 -3.98 5.71 4.31
N LEU A 157 -2.71 6.06 4.50
CA LEU A 157 -1.70 6.22 3.47
C LEU A 157 -0.44 5.46 3.88
N ILE A 158 0.21 4.80 2.93
CA ILE A 158 1.51 4.15 3.12
C ILE A 158 2.52 4.85 2.22
N VAL A 159 3.62 5.30 2.81
CA VAL A 159 4.80 5.84 2.12
C VAL A 159 5.93 4.83 2.26
N THR A 160 6.48 4.37 1.15
CA THR A 160 7.47 3.28 1.10
C THR A 160 8.84 3.76 0.62
N PRO A 161 9.93 2.99 0.83
CA PRO A 161 11.19 3.21 0.13
C PRO A 161 11.11 2.81 -1.35
N ASP A 162 12.20 3.08 -2.08
CA ASP A 162 12.42 2.56 -3.43
C ASP A 162 12.30 1.03 -3.48
N GLY A 163 11.62 0.52 -4.52
CA GLY A 163 11.48 -0.92 -4.76
C GLY A 163 10.42 -1.62 -3.91
N MET A 164 9.73 -0.92 -3.00
CA MET A 164 8.63 -1.44 -2.19
C MET A 164 7.29 -0.86 -2.64
N ALA A 165 6.25 -1.67 -2.64
CA ALA A 165 4.86 -1.27 -2.84
C ALA A 165 4.09 -1.36 -1.51
N GLY A 166 2.96 -0.67 -1.38
CA GLY A 166 2.16 -0.81 -0.15
C GLY A 166 1.62 -2.23 0.08
N THR A 167 1.61 -3.12 -0.93
CA THR A 167 1.31 -4.56 -0.79
C THR A 167 2.37 -5.34 -0.03
N ASP A 168 3.55 -4.76 0.19
CA ASP A 168 4.57 -5.33 1.07
C ASP A 168 4.22 -5.10 2.56
N PHE A 169 3.16 -4.34 2.84
CA PHE A 169 2.56 -4.21 4.15
C PHE A 169 1.43 -5.21 4.33
N THR A 170 1.33 -5.79 5.53
CA THR A 170 0.21 -6.64 5.94
C THR A 170 -0.59 -5.92 7.01
N LEU A 171 -1.91 -5.85 6.86
CA LEU A 171 -2.79 -5.37 7.92
C LEU A 171 -3.27 -6.57 8.76
N VAL A 172 -3.13 -6.49 10.07
CA VAL A 172 -3.59 -7.55 10.97
C VAL A 172 -4.54 -7.01 12.05
N ASP A 173 -5.51 -7.84 12.42
CA ASP A 173 -6.31 -7.70 13.63
C ASP A 173 -5.56 -8.30 14.83
N LEU A 174 -5.40 -7.55 15.90
CA LEU A 174 -4.57 -7.91 17.04
C LEU A 174 -5.38 -8.65 18.11
N ASP A 175 -4.89 -9.82 18.52
CA ASP A 175 -5.44 -10.57 19.66
C ASP A 175 -5.06 -9.88 20.96
N LEU A 176 -6.04 -9.30 21.66
CA LEU A 176 -5.81 -8.62 22.93
C LEU A 176 -5.49 -9.61 24.06
N LYS A 177 -4.51 -9.24 24.88
CA LYS A 177 -4.12 -9.89 26.13
C LYS A 177 -4.14 -8.86 27.25
N LYS A 178 -3.97 -9.32 28.49
CA LYS A 178 -4.00 -8.47 29.69
C LYS A 178 -3.01 -7.30 29.63
N ASP A 179 -1.82 -7.54 29.08
CA ASP A 179 -0.69 -6.63 29.08
C ASP A 179 -0.05 -6.47 27.68
N ALA A 180 -0.69 -6.99 26.64
CA ALA A 180 -0.10 -7.09 25.31
C ALA A 180 -1.14 -7.27 24.21
N ARG A 181 -0.66 -7.13 22.99
CA ARG A 181 -1.36 -7.46 21.74
C ARG A 181 -0.52 -8.51 21.00
N GLU A 182 -1.17 -9.54 20.48
CA GLU A 182 -0.48 -10.64 19.78
C GLU A 182 -1.08 -10.86 18.39
N PHE A 183 -0.27 -11.36 17.46
CA PHE A 183 -0.74 -11.82 16.16
C PHE A 183 0.06 -13.05 15.73
N ARG A 184 -0.56 -13.91 14.92
CA ARG A 184 0.06 -15.17 14.48
C ARG A 184 0.71 -15.03 13.11
N THR A 185 1.99 -15.35 13.01
CA THR A 185 2.72 -15.55 11.74
C THR A 185 2.84 -17.07 11.53
N LYS A 186 2.10 -17.69 10.60
CA LYS A 186 2.12 -19.16 10.51
C LYS A 186 3.36 -19.67 9.77
N THR A 187 4.09 -20.58 10.44
CA THR A 187 5.11 -21.56 9.97
C THR A 187 6.46 -21.08 9.43
N GLY A 188 7.52 -21.25 10.22
CA GLY A 188 8.87 -21.48 9.66
C GLY A 188 9.95 -20.44 9.94
N GLY A 189 9.91 -19.76 11.08
CA GLY A 189 11.11 -19.26 11.77
C GLY A 189 11.78 -17.98 11.25
N VAL A 190 11.29 -17.35 10.19
CA VAL A 190 11.97 -16.21 9.56
C VAL A 190 10.89 -15.24 9.07
N PHE A 191 10.82 -14.01 9.62
CA PHE A 191 9.92 -12.89 9.21
C PHE A 191 10.17 -12.41 7.77
N HIS A 192 10.16 -13.31 6.79
CA HIS A 192 10.65 -13.03 5.44
C HIS A 192 9.68 -13.65 4.44
N SER A 193 9.20 -12.82 3.53
CA SER A 193 8.12 -13.01 2.55
C SER A 193 6.71 -12.76 3.08
N SER A 194 6.06 -11.80 2.42
CA SER A 194 4.68 -11.35 2.56
C SER A 194 3.64 -12.42 2.17
N GLU A 195 4.03 -13.69 2.04
CA GLU A 195 3.16 -14.81 1.63
C GLU A 195 2.64 -15.66 2.81
N ASP A 196 3.13 -15.45 4.03
CA ASP A 196 2.61 -16.13 5.22
C ASP A 196 1.32 -15.47 5.72
N VAL A 197 0.18 -15.92 5.17
CA VAL A 197 -1.15 -15.44 5.55
C VAL A 197 -1.41 -15.72 7.04
N ALA A 198 -1.27 -14.68 7.86
CA ALA A 198 -1.71 -14.67 9.24
C ALA A 198 -3.21 -15.03 9.31
N ARG A 199 -3.62 -15.85 10.30
CA ARG A 199 -5.06 -16.08 10.56
C ARG A 199 -5.81 -14.76 10.79
N ASN A 200 -5.10 -13.75 11.27
CA ASN A 200 -5.61 -12.44 11.61
C ASN A 200 -5.40 -11.40 10.48
N ASN A 201 -5.06 -11.84 9.26
CA ASN A 201 -4.88 -10.93 8.13
C ASN A 201 -6.21 -10.25 7.77
N VAL A 202 -6.20 -8.92 7.67
CA VAL A 202 -7.30 -8.11 7.17
C VAL A 202 -6.92 -7.67 5.75
N PRO A 203 -7.55 -8.22 4.70
CA PRO A 203 -7.21 -7.86 3.33
C PRO A 203 -7.55 -6.39 3.08
N PHE A 204 -6.67 -5.67 2.38
CA PHE A 204 -6.91 -4.31 1.92
C PHE A 204 -6.51 -4.16 0.46
N GLU A 205 -7.14 -3.23 -0.24
CA GLU A 205 -6.74 -2.81 -1.57
C GLU A 205 -5.90 -1.53 -1.47
N GLN A 206 -5.10 -1.23 -2.50
CA GLN A 206 -4.32 -0.01 -2.53
C GLN A 206 -4.43 0.70 -3.88
N LYS A 207 -4.39 2.04 -3.83
CA LYS A 207 -4.29 2.89 -5.01
C LYS A 207 -3.00 3.71 -4.89
N ARG A 208 -2.09 3.56 -5.86
CA ARG A 208 -0.92 4.46 -5.96
C ARG A 208 -1.42 5.87 -6.28
N VAL A 209 -1.02 6.84 -5.46
CA VAL A 209 -1.45 8.25 -5.55
C VAL A 209 -0.28 9.20 -5.81
N ALA A 210 0.95 8.78 -5.52
CA ALA A 210 2.19 9.45 -5.89
C ALA A 210 3.35 8.42 -5.98
N PRO A 211 4.58 8.80 -6.40
CA PRO A 211 5.74 7.95 -6.24
C PRO A 211 5.89 7.46 -4.80
N HIS A 212 6.04 6.15 -4.62
CA HIS A 212 6.18 5.48 -3.31
C HIS A 212 5.03 5.70 -2.31
N THR A 213 3.90 6.25 -2.76
CA THR A 213 2.79 6.63 -1.88
C THR A 213 1.49 5.99 -2.34
N PHE A 214 0.86 5.26 -1.42
CA PHE A 214 -0.28 4.39 -1.66
C PHE A 214 -1.41 4.70 -0.69
N LEU A 215 -2.58 5.07 -1.22
CA LEU A 215 -3.81 5.18 -0.45
C LEU A 215 -4.33 3.77 -0.16
N VAL A 216 -4.66 3.49 1.10
CA VAL A 216 -5.19 2.20 1.55
C VAL A 216 -6.71 2.23 1.51
N ILE A 217 -7.31 1.22 0.87
CA ILE A 217 -8.73 1.00 0.76
C ILE A 217 -9.08 -0.20 1.64
N LEU A 218 -9.67 0.08 2.79
CA LEU A 218 -10.01 -0.92 3.80
C LEU A 218 -11.34 -1.62 3.49
N PRO A 219 -11.52 -2.89 3.92
CA PRO A 219 -12.70 -3.65 3.58
C PRO A 219 -13.95 -3.06 4.25
N LYS A 220 -15.06 -3.06 3.50
CA LYS A 220 -16.37 -2.66 4.03
C LYS A 220 -16.75 -3.61 5.16
N GLY A 221 -16.91 -3.07 6.36
CA GLY A 221 -17.22 -3.86 7.57
C GLY A 221 -16.05 -4.03 8.54
N MET A 222 -14.89 -3.42 8.27
CA MET A 222 -13.87 -3.22 9.30
C MET A 222 -14.47 -2.38 10.44
N GLY A 223 -14.65 -3.01 11.60
CA GLY A 223 -15.33 -2.42 12.74
C GLY A 223 -14.36 -1.92 13.82
N LYS A 224 -14.91 -1.72 15.01
CA LYS A 224 -14.12 -1.49 16.22
C LYS A 224 -13.15 -2.66 16.45
N GLY A 225 -11.89 -2.33 16.70
CA GLY A 225 -10.83 -3.33 16.87
C GLY A 225 -9.46 -2.68 17.04
N GLU A 226 -8.44 -3.52 17.18
CA GLU A 226 -7.05 -3.14 17.36
C GLU A 226 -6.26 -3.69 16.19
N TYR A 227 -5.59 -2.82 15.46
CA TYR A 227 -5.04 -3.15 14.16
C TYR A 227 -3.58 -2.71 14.07
N ALA A 228 -2.85 -3.39 13.19
CA ALA A 228 -1.49 -3.00 12.87
C ALA A 228 -1.17 -3.20 11.38
N PHE A 229 -0.55 -2.20 10.77
CA PHE A 229 0.19 -2.40 9.53
C PHE A 229 1.60 -2.91 9.87
N LEU A 230 1.93 -4.09 9.38
CA LEU A 230 3.22 -4.73 9.52
C LEU A 230 4.03 -4.49 8.26
N ALA A 231 5.22 -3.90 8.39
CA ALA A 231 6.13 -3.68 7.28
C ALA A 231 7.20 -4.76 7.25
N ALA A 232 6.97 -5.83 6.48
CA ALA A 232 7.97 -6.89 6.29
C ALA A 232 9.13 -6.32 5.45
N GLY A 233 10.31 -6.14 6.05
CA GLY A 233 11.50 -5.61 5.37
C GLY A 233 11.92 -4.19 5.78
N LEU A 234 11.06 -3.41 6.46
CA LEU A 234 11.49 -2.16 7.11
C LEU A 234 12.15 -2.44 8.46
N THR A 235 13.26 -3.17 8.45
CA THR A 235 14.05 -3.45 9.67
C THR A 235 14.89 -2.23 10.03
N GLY A 236 14.30 -1.27 10.74
CA GLY A 236 15.04 -0.17 11.35
C GLY A 236 15.72 -0.62 12.64
N SER A 237 17.05 -0.63 12.64
CA SER A 237 17.97 -0.88 13.77
C SER A 237 17.91 -2.26 14.42
N SER A 238 19.02 -2.97 14.25
CA SER A 238 19.48 -4.19 14.91
C SER A 238 19.67 -4.02 16.43
N ALA A 239 18.63 -3.61 17.16
CA ALA A 239 18.58 -3.76 18.60
C ALA A 239 18.11 -5.18 18.92
N THR A 240 19.01 -5.97 19.49
CA THR A 240 18.90 -7.39 19.84
C THR A 240 17.49 -7.79 20.29
N GLY A 241 16.72 -8.45 19.41
CA GLY A 241 15.43 -9.08 19.72
C GLY A 241 14.20 -8.53 18.99
N SER A 242 14.23 -7.32 18.43
CA SER A 242 13.13 -6.78 17.61
C SER A 242 13.15 -7.41 16.21
N LYS A 243 12.00 -7.91 15.73
CA LYS A 243 11.89 -8.55 14.41
C LYS A 243 11.18 -7.70 13.34
N GLY A 244 10.70 -6.52 13.71
CA GLY A 244 10.05 -5.59 12.78
C GLY A 244 9.41 -4.39 13.49
N LYS A 245 8.82 -3.50 12.69
CA LYS A 245 7.99 -2.38 13.14
C LYS A 245 6.53 -2.67 12.81
N ALA A 246 5.64 -2.30 13.72
CA ALA A 246 4.19 -2.33 13.51
C ALA A 246 3.64 -0.91 13.71
N TYR A 247 2.87 -0.41 12.75
CA TYR A 247 2.15 0.86 12.86
C TYR A 247 0.77 0.55 13.41
N THR A 248 0.54 0.88 14.69
CA THR A 248 -0.62 0.38 15.44
C THR A 248 -1.67 1.45 15.65
N PHE A 249 -2.94 1.06 15.63
CA PHE A 249 -4.06 1.93 15.93
C PHE A 249 -5.24 1.11 16.44
N HIS A 250 -6.16 1.75 17.16
CA HIS A 250 -7.45 1.17 17.50
C HIS A 250 -8.57 2.02 16.92
N VAL A 251 -9.60 1.37 16.40
CA VAL A 251 -10.77 2.07 15.86
C VAL A 251 -11.71 2.41 17.01
N ILE A 252 -12.02 3.69 17.18
CA ILE A 252 -13.04 4.18 18.12
C ILE A 252 -14.34 4.47 17.36
N GLU A 253 -15.46 4.35 18.07
CA GLU A 253 -16.78 4.77 17.58
C GLU A 253 -16.86 6.28 17.34
#